data_AF-A0AAV4VFU1-F1
#
_entry.id   AF-A0AAV4VFU1-F1
#
_cell.length_a   1.000
_cell.length_b   1.000
_cell.length_c   1.000
_cell.angle_alpha   90.00
_cell.angle_beta   90.00
_cell.angle_gamma   90.00
#
_symmetry.space_group_name_H-M   'P 1'
#
loop_
_entity.id
_entity.type
_entity.pdbx_description
1 polymer ?
#
loop_
_entity_poly.entity_id
_entity_poly.type
_entity_poly.pdbx_seq_one_letter_code
_entity_poly.pdbx_strand_id
1 'polypeptide(L)'
;MAKFRQLLLLTWKNFKLQSRHPWITLLELGVPAFFFALCLVLVRSAISSDFVSDPVIYQPFSIDELPRNLTPGDKQFEIIYAPSSTFLDEIMNDTAFKLSVAYQGFSNESTMIEYIDNTKNEILSGVVFDEILMQGLNNSTKIEYTIRPKQAEGGNSAFKDTTKKNGKLNIPFLYYLHWGQEIEILHGEEVLVICLRDF
;
A
#
# COMPACT_ATOMS: atom_id res chain seq x y z
N MET A 1 48.37 -17.68 -10.85
CA MET A 1 48.69 -16.71 -11.93
C MET A 1 48.74 -17.33 -13.33
N ALA A 2 49.31 -18.52 -13.55
CA ALA A 2 49.46 -19.14 -14.88
C ALA A 2 48.13 -19.41 -15.62
N LYS A 3 47.07 -19.80 -14.89
CA LYS A 3 45.74 -20.08 -15.47
C LYS A 3 45.10 -18.85 -16.10
N PHE A 4 45.31 -17.66 -15.51
CA PHE A 4 44.78 -16.40 -16.04
C PHE A 4 45.45 -16.01 -17.36
N ARG A 5 46.77 -16.22 -17.48
CA ARG A 5 47.49 -16.08 -18.77
C ARG A 5 46.95 -17.02 -19.84
N GLN A 6 46.59 -18.25 -19.47
CA GLN A 6 46.02 -19.23 -20.39
C GLN A 6 44.61 -18.82 -20.84
N LEU A 7 43.77 -18.32 -19.94
CA LEU A 7 42.46 -17.75 -20.28
C LEU A 7 42.59 -16.55 -21.22
N LEU A 8 43.51 -15.62 -20.93
CA LEU A 8 43.73 -14.45 -21.78
C LEU A 8 44.17 -14.83 -23.20
N LEU A 9 45.05 -15.83 -23.34
CA LEU A 9 45.47 -16.36 -24.64
C LEU A 9 44.31 -17.01 -25.40
N LEU A 10 43.43 -17.73 -24.72
CA LEU A 10 42.24 -18.33 -25.31
C LEU A 10 41.23 -17.27 -25.77
N THR A 11 40.95 -16.26 -24.94
CA THR A 11 40.06 -15.16 -25.31
C THR A 11 40.63 -14.32 -26.45
N TRP A 12 41.94 -14.04 -26.45
CA TRP A 12 42.61 -13.34 -27.56
C TRP A 12 42.51 -14.10 -28.88
N LYS A 13 42.68 -15.43 -28.83
CA LYS A 13 42.53 -16.31 -29.99
C LYS A 13 41.09 -16.29 -30.51
N ASN A 14 40.10 -16.45 -29.62
CA ASN A 14 38.68 -16.43 -29.99
C ASN A 14 38.24 -15.05 -30.52
N PHE A 15 38.72 -13.97 -29.92
CA PHE A 15 38.48 -12.59 -30.38
C PHE A 15 39.06 -12.33 -31.77
N LYS A 16 40.30 -12.78 -32.02
CA LYS A 16 40.93 -12.65 -33.34
C LYS A 16 40.20 -13.47 -34.42
N LEU A 17 39.61 -14.61 -34.05
CA LEU A 17 38.79 -15.42 -34.95
C LEU A 17 37.47 -14.71 -35.29
N GLN A 18 36.81 -14.13 -34.29
CA GLN A 18 35.58 -13.35 -34.46
C GLN A 18 35.82 -12.09 -35.32
N SER A 19 36.97 -11.44 -35.17
CA SER A 19 37.37 -10.26 -35.96
C SER A 19 37.52 -10.53 -37.47
N ARG A 20 37.71 -11.79 -37.89
CA ARG A 20 37.79 -12.18 -39.31
C ARG A 20 36.43 -12.33 -39.99
N HIS A 21 35.35 -12.38 -39.21
CA HIS A 21 33.98 -12.52 -39.70
C HIS A 21 33.07 -11.41 -39.13
N PRO A 22 33.39 -10.12 -39.38
CA PRO A 22 32.68 -8.99 -38.77
C PRO A 22 31.19 -8.97 -39.15
N TRP A 23 30.85 -9.39 -40.37
CA TRP A 23 29.47 -9.45 -40.85
C TRP A 23 28.60 -10.46 -40.10
N ILE A 24 29.16 -11.61 -39.72
CA ILE A 24 28.44 -12.65 -38.97
C ILE A 24 28.21 -12.17 -37.53
N THR A 25 29.22 -11.60 -36.89
CA THR A 25 29.10 -11.03 -35.54
C THR A 25 28.14 -9.84 -35.50
N LEU A 26 28.12 -9.00 -36.54
CA LEU A 26 27.19 -7.88 -36.64
C LEU A 26 25.73 -8.38 -36.72
N LEU A 27 25.47 -9.46 -37.46
CA LEU A 27 24.14 -10.07 -37.51
C LEU A 27 23.77 -10.77 -36.20
N GLU A 28 24.72 -11.49 -35.59
CA GLU A 28 24.51 -12.19 -34.32
C GLU A 28 24.15 -11.24 -33.17
N LEU A 29 24.74 -10.05 -33.11
CA LEU A 29 24.42 -9.04 -32.10
C LEU A 29 23.29 -8.09 -32.55
N GLY A 30 23.25 -7.74 -33.84
CA GLY A 30 22.32 -6.77 -34.40
C GLY A 30 20.89 -7.29 -34.46
N VAL A 31 20.68 -8.57 -34.78
CA VAL A 31 19.33 -9.14 -34.86
C VAL A 31 18.64 -9.17 -33.49
N PRO A 32 19.26 -9.69 -32.41
CA PRO A 32 18.67 -9.64 -31.07
C PRO A 32 18.44 -8.20 -30.59
N ALA A 33 19.40 -7.29 -30.82
CA ALA A 33 19.27 -5.90 -30.40
C ALA A 33 18.13 -5.17 -31.12
N PHE A 34 18.01 -5.36 -32.43
CA PHE A 34 16.93 -4.78 -33.23
C PHE A 34 15.56 -5.34 -32.84
N PHE A 35 15.46 -6.66 -32.69
CA PHE A 35 14.21 -7.30 -32.28
C PHE A 35 13.78 -6.86 -30.89
N PHE A 36 14.73 -6.77 -29.93
CA PHE A 36 14.44 -6.30 -28.59
C PHE A 36 13.99 -4.84 -28.57
N ALA A 37 14.69 -3.96 -29.30
CA ALA A 37 14.31 -2.56 -29.43
C ALA A 37 12.90 -2.41 -30.05
N LEU A 38 12.61 -3.18 -31.10
CA LEU A 38 11.29 -3.19 -31.73
C LEU A 38 10.21 -3.68 -30.75
N CYS A 39 10.44 -4.79 -30.05
CA CYS A 39 9.52 -5.31 -29.04
C CYS A 39 9.23 -4.28 -27.94
N LEU A 40 10.24 -3.59 -27.42
CA LEU A 40 10.05 -2.57 -26.39
C LEU A 40 9.20 -1.39 -26.89
N VAL A 41 9.41 -0.93 -28.12
CA VAL A 41 8.59 0.13 -28.72
C VAL A 41 7.15 -0.33 -28.90
N LEU A 42 6.94 -1.56 -29.36
CA LEU A 42 5.59 -2.12 -29.53
C LEU A 42 4.86 -2.26 -28.18
N VAL A 43 5.54 -2.78 -27.16
CA VAL A 43 4.99 -2.87 -25.80
C VAL A 43 4.65 -1.49 -25.26
N ARG A 44 5.54 -0.51 -25.43
CA ARG A 44 5.29 0.86 -24.98
C ARG A 44 4.13 1.52 -25.74
N SER A 45 3.96 1.23 -27.02
CA SER A 45 2.86 1.74 -27.83
C SER A 45 1.52 1.07 -27.48
N ALA A 46 1.55 -0.20 -27.10
CA ALA A 46 0.36 -0.93 -26.66
C ALA A 46 -0.17 -0.44 -25.29
N ILE A 47 0.67 0.20 -24.49
CA ILE A 47 0.28 0.79 -23.20
C ILE A 47 -0.10 2.25 -23.46
N SER A 48 -1.40 2.50 -23.60
CA SER A 48 -1.93 3.86 -23.59
C SER A 48 -1.65 4.51 -22.24
N SER A 49 -0.88 5.60 -22.25
CA SER A 49 -0.73 6.45 -21.08
C SER A 49 -1.98 7.29 -20.95
N ASP A 50 -2.77 7.09 -19.88
CA ASP A 50 -3.84 8.00 -19.55
C ASP A 50 -3.24 9.32 -19.08
N PHE A 51 -3.24 10.32 -19.96
CA PHE A 51 -2.86 11.69 -19.61
C PHE A 51 -4.07 12.36 -18.96
N VAL A 52 -4.00 12.56 -17.65
CA VAL A 52 -5.02 13.29 -16.90
C VAL A 52 -4.77 14.78 -17.13
N SER A 53 -5.48 15.37 -18.11
CA SER A 53 -5.39 16.79 -18.48
C SER A 53 -6.01 17.71 -17.45
N ASP A 54 -7.04 17.22 -16.75
CA ASP A 54 -7.85 18.01 -15.83
C ASP A 54 -7.50 17.68 -14.38
N PRO A 55 -7.41 18.69 -13.49
CA PRO A 55 -7.20 18.42 -12.08
C PRO A 55 -8.35 17.57 -11.54
N VAL A 56 -8.02 16.45 -10.89
CA VAL A 56 -9.01 15.64 -10.19
C VAL A 56 -9.43 16.40 -8.93
N ILE A 57 -10.60 17.02 -8.97
CA ILE A 57 -11.20 17.70 -7.83
C ILE A 57 -12.04 16.68 -7.05
N TYR A 58 -11.56 16.31 -5.86
CA TYR A 58 -12.31 15.45 -4.95
C TYR A 58 -13.43 16.26 -4.28
N GLN A 59 -14.64 15.69 -4.26
CA GLN A 59 -15.76 16.30 -3.56
C GLN A 59 -15.57 16.14 -2.05
N PRO A 60 -16.03 17.12 -1.25
CA PRO A 60 -16.07 16.95 0.20
C PRO A 60 -16.94 15.74 0.53
N PHE A 61 -16.42 14.86 1.39
CA PHE A 61 -17.14 13.72 1.91
C PHE A 61 -17.50 13.98 3.38
N SER A 62 -18.64 13.46 3.81
CA SER A 62 -19.01 13.52 5.23
C SER A 62 -18.19 12.49 6.02
N ILE A 63 -17.76 12.88 7.22
CA ILE A 63 -17.06 12.01 8.17
C ILE A 63 -18.08 11.36 9.13
N ASP A 64 -19.31 11.86 9.17
CA ASP A 64 -20.34 11.41 10.10
C ASP A 64 -20.91 10.04 9.76
N GLU A 65 -20.79 9.60 8.50
CA GLU A 65 -21.36 8.34 8.01
C GLU A 65 -20.35 7.53 7.21
N LEU A 66 -20.41 6.19 7.33
CA LEU A 66 -19.62 5.32 6.47
C LEU A 66 -20.12 5.45 5.03
N PRO A 67 -19.23 5.53 4.04
CA PRO A 67 -19.63 5.53 2.63
C PRO A 67 -20.40 4.25 2.33
N ARG A 68 -21.37 4.31 1.40
CA ARG A 68 -22.29 3.19 1.08
C ARG A 68 -21.62 1.85 0.77
N ASN A 69 -20.35 1.86 0.37
CA ASN A 69 -19.56 0.65 0.09
C ASN A 69 -19.00 -0.03 1.36
N LEU A 70 -18.94 0.71 2.47
CA LEU A 70 -18.51 0.27 3.79
C LEU A 70 -19.65 0.28 4.81
N THR A 71 -20.86 0.69 4.41
CA THR A 71 -22.02 0.58 5.28
C THR A 71 -22.31 -0.91 5.50
N PRO A 72 -22.36 -1.38 6.75
CA PRO A 72 -22.76 -2.74 7.05
C PRO A 72 -24.18 -2.94 6.50
N GLY A 73 -24.34 -3.78 5.48
CA GLY A 73 -25.65 -4.25 5.05
C GLY A 73 -26.18 -5.23 6.11
N ASP A 74 -26.19 -6.52 5.79
CA ASP A 74 -26.48 -7.59 6.75
C ASP A 74 -25.25 -8.03 7.56
N LYS A 75 -24.08 -7.43 7.32
CA LYS A 75 -22.80 -7.83 7.91
C LYS A 75 -22.43 -6.86 9.03
N GLN A 76 -22.14 -7.36 10.23
CA GLN A 76 -21.72 -6.51 11.34
C GLN A 76 -20.22 -6.25 11.24
N PHE A 77 -19.84 -5.00 10.96
CA PHE A 77 -18.45 -4.56 11.04
C PHE A 77 -18.05 -4.30 12.49
N GLU A 78 -16.82 -4.67 12.83
CA GLU A 78 -16.21 -4.44 14.13
C GLU A 78 -14.95 -3.57 14.00
N ILE A 79 -14.81 -2.58 14.88
CA ILE A 79 -13.57 -1.80 15.04
C ILE A 79 -12.85 -2.32 16.28
N ILE A 80 -11.58 -2.68 16.12
CA ILE A 80 -10.76 -3.16 17.24
C ILE A 80 -9.71 -2.13 17.62
N TYR A 81 -9.33 -2.08 18.88
CA TYR A 81 -8.30 -1.14 19.34
C TYR A 81 -7.41 -1.71 20.43
N ALA A 82 -6.20 -1.14 20.57
CA ALA A 82 -5.26 -1.45 21.64
C ALA A 82 -4.40 -0.21 21.97
N PRO A 83 -3.95 -0.01 23.23
CA PRO A 83 -4.31 -0.77 24.43
C PRO A 83 -5.69 -0.38 24.99
N SER A 84 -6.33 -1.29 25.74
CA SER A 84 -7.61 -1.03 26.38
C SER A 84 -7.44 -0.16 27.65
N SER A 85 -8.07 1.02 27.65
CA SER A 85 -8.14 1.93 28.80
C SER A 85 -9.54 2.52 28.92
N THR A 86 -9.92 2.99 30.11
CA THR A 86 -11.24 3.61 30.33
C THR A 86 -11.46 4.84 29.44
N PHE A 87 -10.40 5.63 29.23
CA PHE A 87 -10.45 6.82 28.38
C PHE A 87 -10.62 6.48 26.89
N LEU A 88 -9.87 5.49 26.41
CA LEU A 88 -9.97 5.05 25.02
C LEU A 88 -11.31 4.34 24.75
N ASP A 89 -11.87 3.66 25.75
CA ASP A 89 -13.18 3.00 25.63
C ASP A 89 -14.30 4.02 25.39
N GLU A 90 -14.29 5.16 26.07
CA GLU A 90 -15.25 6.25 25.86
C GLU A 90 -15.15 6.81 24.43
N ILE A 91 -13.94 7.07 23.94
CA ILE A 91 -13.69 7.55 22.58
C ILE A 91 -14.16 6.54 21.54
N MET A 92 -13.86 5.26 21.76
CA MET A 92 -14.22 4.19 20.84
C MET A 92 -15.72 3.91 20.85
N ASN A 93 -16.39 4.04 21.99
CA ASN A 93 -17.84 3.95 22.09
C ASN A 93 -18.54 5.09 21.34
N ASP A 94 -18.09 6.34 21.50
CA ASP A 94 -18.64 7.48 20.75
C ASP A 94 -18.44 7.31 19.23
N THR A 95 -17.27 6.81 18.84
CA THR A 95 -16.95 6.51 17.44
C THR A 95 -17.82 5.38 16.90
N ALA A 96 -17.96 4.29 17.64
CA ALA A 96 -18.79 3.15 17.28
C ALA A 96 -20.28 3.52 17.16
N PHE A 97 -20.77 4.39 18.05
CA PHE A 97 -22.12 4.91 18.00
C PHE A 97 -22.37 5.74 16.73
N LYS A 98 -21.47 6.67 16.40
CA LYS A 98 -21.59 7.49 15.17
C LYS A 98 -21.57 6.63 13.91
N LEU A 99 -20.65 5.67 13.86
CA LEU A 99 -20.45 4.81 12.69
C LEU A 99 -21.43 3.62 12.63
N SER A 100 -22.23 3.39 13.68
CA SER A 100 -23.14 2.25 13.82
C SER A 100 -22.46 0.89 13.67
N VAL A 101 -21.30 0.72 14.31
CA VAL A 101 -20.46 -0.50 14.26
C VAL A 101 -20.20 -1.05 15.66
N ALA A 102 -19.84 -2.32 15.77
CA ALA A 102 -19.38 -2.90 17.03
C ALA A 102 -17.93 -2.48 17.30
N TYR A 103 -17.50 -2.51 18.57
CA TYR A 103 -16.11 -2.26 18.92
C TYR A 103 -15.59 -3.23 20.00
N GLN A 104 -14.28 -3.49 19.97
CA GLN A 104 -13.61 -4.35 20.95
C GLN A 104 -12.20 -3.85 21.30
N GLY A 105 -11.92 -3.74 22.60
CA GLY A 105 -10.61 -3.36 23.11
C GLY A 105 -9.73 -4.56 23.47
N PHE A 106 -8.42 -4.44 23.21
CA PHE A 106 -7.40 -5.43 23.52
C PHE A 106 -6.33 -4.82 24.43
N SER A 107 -5.78 -5.62 25.36
CA SER A 107 -4.76 -5.12 26.29
C SER A 107 -3.45 -4.75 25.58
N ASN A 108 -3.07 -5.50 24.55
CA ASN A 108 -1.81 -5.32 23.82
C ASN A 108 -2.02 -5.40 22.31
N GLU A 109 -1.13 -4.77 21.56
CA GLU A 109 -1.12 -4.83 20.09
C GLU A 109 -0.98 -6.26 19.58
N SER A 110 -0.11 -7.08 20.18
CA SER A 110 0.09 -8.48 19.73
C SER A 110 -1.18 -9.32 19.84
N THR A 111 -1.97 -9.14 20.91
CA THR A 111 -3.24 -9.86 21.08
C THR A 111 -4.30 -9.40 20.08
N MET A 112 -4.27 -8.12 19.69
CA MET A 112 -5.14 -7.58 18.66
C MET A 112 -4.80 -8.17 17.29
N ILE A 113 -3.50 -8.25 16.94
CA ILE A 113 -3.04 -8.83 15.67
C ILE A 113 -3.42 -10.31 15.57
N GLU A 114 -3.21 -11.07 16.65
CA GLU A 114 -3.62 -12.49 16.70
C GLU A 114 -5.14 -12.65 16.49
N TYR A 115 -5.95 -11.73 17.01
CA TYR A 115 -7.39 -11.74 16.76
C TYR A 115 -7.74 -11.43 15.31
N ILE A 116 -7.04 -10.50 14.65
CA ILE A 116 -7.24 -10.18 13.22
C ILE A 116 -7.00 -11.43 12.35
N ASP A 117 -5.91 -12.15 12.61
CA ASP A 117 -5.47 -13.29 11.81
C ASP A 117 -6.37 -14.53 12.01
N ASN A 118 -6.85 -14.75 13.24
CA ASN A 118 -7.66 -15.92 13.57
C ASN A 118 -9.16 -15.75 13.28
N THR A 119 -9.63 -14.51 13.18
CA THR A 119 -11.06 -14.21 13.10
C THR A 119 -11.57 -14.20 11.65
N LYS A 120 -12.69 -14.87 11.40
CA LYS A 120 -13.40 -14.80 10.10
C LYS A 120 -14.38 -13.62 10.00
N ASN A 121 -14.62 -12.92 11.10
CA ASN A 121 -15.50 -11.75 11.15
C ASN A 121 -14.94 -10.61 10.28
N GLU A 122 -15.83 -9.75 9.80
CA GLU A 122 -15.44 -8.57 9.04
C GLU A 122 -15.03 -7.45 10.00
N ILE A 123 -13.72 -7.28 10.16
CA ILE A 123 -13.12 -6.21 10.96
C ILE A 123 -12.90 -5.03 10.00
N LEU A 124 -13.42 -3.87 10.36
CA LEU A 124 -13.27 -2.65 9.57
C LEU A 124 -11.81 -2.19 9.61
N SER A 125 -11.29 -1.98 10.83
CA SER A 125 -9.90 -1.66 11.08
C SER A 125 -9.53 -1.88 12.54
N GLY A 126 -8.25 -2.15 12.77
CA GLY A 126 -7.59 -1.98 14.06
C GLY A 126 -7.07 -0.56 14.25
N VAL A 127 -7.06 -0.08 15.49
CA VAL A 127 -6.46 1.19 15.89
C VAL A 127 -5.51 0.95 17.06
N VAL A 128 -4.23 1.26 16.87
CA VAL A 128 -3.22 1.18 17.92
C VAL A 128 -2.95 2.58 18.43
N PHE A 129 -3.29 2.84 19.68
CA PHE A 129 -3.00 4.10 20.35
C PHE A 129 -1.67 4.00 21.10
N ASP A 130 -1.00 5.14 21.25
CA ASP A 130 0.15 5.24 22.14
C ASP A 130 -0.26 4.94 23.60
N GLU A 131 0.58 4.23 24.34
CA GLU A 131 0.38 3.89 25.75
C GLU A 131 0.22 5.14 26.63
N ILE A 132 0.80 6.27 26.21
CA ILE A 132 0.65 7.56 26.90
C ILE A 132 -0.81 7.98 27.03
N LEU A 133 -1.66 7.62 26.06
CA LEU A 133 -3.08 7.96 26.04
C LEU A 133 -3.92 7.13 27.01
N MET A 134 -3.36 6.08 27.62
CA MET A 134 -4.09 5.26 28.60
C MET A 134 -4.51 6.05 29.84
N GLN A 135 -3.74 7.07 30.22
CA GLN A 135 -3.99 7.90 31.41
C GLN A 135 -4.80 9.17 31.10
N GLY A 136 -5.28 9.32 29.86
CA GLY A 136 -5.95 10.52 29.36
C GLY A 136 -5.00 11.58 28.83
N LEU A 137 -5.56 12.70 28.39
CA LEU A 137 -4.83 13.79 27.73
C LEU A 137 -4.16 14.75 28.74
N ASN A 138 -3.45 14.21 29.74
CA ASN A 138 -2.98 14.96 30.92
C ASN A 138 -1.76 15.86 30.67
N ASN A 139 -1.56 16.39 29.45
CA ASN A 139 -0.64 17.47 29.01
C ASN A 139 -0.10 17.29 27.58
N SER A 140 -0.49 16.22 26.86
CA SER A 140 -0.07 16.02 25.47
C SER A 140 -1.10 16.61 24.51
N THR A 141 -0.75 17.66 23.78
CA THR A 141 -1.55 18.17 22.63
C THR A 141 -1.38 17.30 21.38
N LYS A 142 -0.54 16.26 21.47
CA LYS A 142 -0.25 15.33 20.38
C LYS A 142 -0.91 13.98 20.68
N ILE A 143 -1.72 13.52 19.74
CA ILE A 143 -2.33 12.19 19.73
C ILE A 143 -1.63 11.39 18.63
N GLU A 144 -0.99 10.30 19.02
CA GLU A 144 -0.31 9.39 18.11
C GLU A 144 -1.07 8.07 18.06
N TYR A 145 -1.41 7.62 16.86
CA TYR A 145 -2.09 6.36 16.65
C TYR A 145 -1.79 5.78 15.27
N THR A 146 -1.94 4.47 15.15
CA THR A 146 -1.69 3.69 13.93
C THR A 146 -2.94 2.94 13.54
N ILE A 147 -3.42 3.12 12.30
CA ILE A 147 -4.57 2.40 11.76
C ILE A 147 -4.06 1.14 11.05
N ARG A 148 -4.58 -0.03 11.45
CA ARG A 148 -4.27 -1.34 10.86
C ARG A 148 -5.51 -1.95 10.19
N PRO A 149 -5.75 -1.72 8.88
CA PRO A 149 -6.89 -2.34 8.19
C PRO A 149 -6.67 -3.86 8.04
N LYS A 150 -7.72 -4.66 8.23
CA LYS A 150 -7.66 -6.13 8.04
C LYS A 150 -7.32 -6.52 6.61
N GLN A 151 -7.75 -5.72 5.65
CA GLN A 151 -7.53 -5.94 4.23
C GLN A 151 -6.66 -4.82 3.64
N ALA A 152 -5.42 -4.73 4.11
CA ALA A 152 -4.36 -4.22 3.27
C ALA A 152 -3.98 -5.33 2.28
N GLU A 153 -4.71 -5.46 1.16
CA GLU A 153 -4.12 -6.07 -0.04
C GLU A 153 -3.06 -5.10 -0.62
N GLY A 154 -2.03 -4.82 0.18
CA GLY A 154 -0.73 -4.31 -0.26
C GLY A 154 0.02 -5.45 -0.93
N GLY A 155 -0.45 -5.83 -2.12
CA GLY A 155 0.06 -6.98 -2.83
C GLY A 155 -0.67 -7.21 -4.14
N ASN A 156 -0.55 -6.27 -5.08
CA ASN A 156 -0.82 -6.49 -6.51
C ASN A 156 -2.25 -6.96 -6.89
N SER A 157 -3.20 -7.04 -5.94
CA SER A 157 -4.57 -7.51 -6.20
C SER A 157 -5.47 -6.43 -6.80
N ALA A 158 -5.15 -5.15 -6.62
CA ALA A 158 -5.80 -4.05 -7.35
C ALA A 158 -5.66 -4.16 -8.89
N PHE A 159 -4.74 -5.01 -9.37
CA PHE A 159 -4.56 -5.31 -10.79
C PHE A 159 -5.23 -6.63 -11.25
N LYS A 160 -5.76 -7.45 -10.33
CA LYS A 160 -6.37 -8.74 -10.72
C LYS A 160 -7.83 -8.62 -11.14
N ASP A 161 -8.60 -7.69 -10.57
CA ASP A 161 -10.04 -7.60 -10.82
C ASP A 161 -10.47 -6.59 -11.90
N THR A 162 -9.54 -5.82 -12.48
CA THR A 162 -9.85 -4.94 -13.62
C THR A 162 -10.09 -5.69 -14.94
N THR A 163 -9.93 -7.02 -14.94
CA THR A 163 -10.06 -7.86 -16.15
C THR A 163 -11.35 -8.68 -16.19
N LYS A 164 -12.51 -8.06 -15.98
CA LYS A 164 -13.82 -8.38 -16.63
C LYS A 164 -14.98 -7.79 -15.85
N LYS A 165 -15.45 -6.62 -16.27
CA LYS A 165 -16.89 -6.33 -16.43
C LYS A 165 -17.06 -4.97 -17.11
N ASN A 166 -17.45 -5.02 -18.38
CA ASN A 166 -18.19 -4.00 -19.12
C ASN A 166 -17.81 -2.53 -18.84
N GLY A 167 -16.62 -2.12 -19.28
CA GLY A 167 -16.38 -0.74 -19.76
C GLY A 167 -16.75 0.43 -18.86
N LYS A 168 -16.91 0.22 -17.54
CA LYS A 168 -17.05 1.26 -16.53
C LYS A 168 -16.08 0.95 -15.41
N LEU A 169 -14.99 1.71 -15.40
CA LEU A 169 -13.99 1.68 -14.35
C LEU A 169 -14.64 2.24 -13.08
N ASN A 170 -15.06 1.36 -12.17
CA ASN A 170 -15.43 1.75 -10.81
C ASN A 170 -14.28 1.30 -9.92
N ILE A 171 -13.43 2.26 -9.55
CA ILE A 171 -12.19 2.06 -8.81
C ILE A 171 -12.55 2.07 -7.31
N PRO A 172 -12.41 0.97 -6.55
CA PRO A 172 -12.66 1.01 -5.12
C PRO A 172 -11.44 1.52 -4.35
N PHE A 173 -11.67 2.60 -3.61
CA PHE A 173 -11.24 2.90 -2.24
C PHE A 173 -9.75 2.99 -1.83
N LEU A 174 -8.76 2.59 -2.64
CA LEU A 174 -7.35 2.56 -2.20
C LEU A 174 -6.60 3.91 -2.22
N TYR A 175 -7.26 5.03 -2.51
CA TYR A 175 -6.63 6.36 -2.57
C TYR A 175 -7.02 7.30 -1.43
N TYR A 176 -7.86 6.88 -0.48
CA TYR A 176 -8.49 7.81 0.48
C TYR A 176 -7.69 8.10 1.76
N LEU A 177 -6.56 7.42 2.00
CA LEU A 177 -5.74 7.68 3.20
C LEU A 177 -4.51 8.58 2.95
N HIS A 178 -4.27 9.03 1.72
CA HIS A 178 -3.00 9.68 1.38
C HIS A 178 -3.00 11.22 1.52
N TRP A 179 -4.10 11.88 1.91
CA TRP A 179 -4.10 13.34 1.99
C TRP A 179 -4.84 13.89 3.19
N GLY A 180 -4.04 14.41 4.13
CA GLY A 180 -4.49 15.44 5.03
C GLY A 180 -4.07 15.29 6.47
N GLN A 181 -2.86 14.78 6.80
CA GLN A 181 -2.05 15.10 8.00
C GLN A 181 -0.58 14.74 7.72
N GLU A 182 0.37 15.46 8.33
CA GLU A 182 1.81 15.31 8.09
C GLU A 182 2.31 14.01 8.75
N ILE A 183 2.43 12.94 7.96
CA ILE A 183 2.94 11.63 8.39
C ILE A 183 4.47 11.69 8.31
N GLU A 184 5.15 11.79 9.45
CA GLU A 184 6.59 11.53 9.53
C GLU A 184 6.81 10.01 9.47
N ILE A 185 7.27 9.52 8.32
CA ILE A 185 7.67 8.12 8.14
C ILE A 185 9.03 7.91 8.81
N LEU A 186 9.03 7.51 10.08
CA LEU A 186 10.24 6.97 10.74
C LEU A 186 10.34 5.47 10.42
N HIS A 187 11.25 5.15 9.51
CA HIS A 187 11.84 3.82 9.31
C HIS A 187 10.89 2.60 9.47
N GLY A 188 10.01 2.40 8.49
CA GLY A 188 9.31 1.13 8.31
C GLY A 188 7.99 0.94 9.07
N GLU A 189 7.54 1.94 9.82
CA GLU A 189 6.19 2.00 10.41
C GLU A 189 5.43 3.23 9.90
N GLU A 190 4.20 3.03 9.41
CA GLU A 190 3.29 4.12 9.04
C GLU A 190 2.63 4.67 10.32
N VAL A 191 3.27 5.66 10.93
CA VAL A 191 2.79 6.31 12.16
C VAL A 191 2.02 7.59 11.79
N LEU A 192 0.72 7.64 12.11
CA LEU A 192 -0.08 8.85 11.88
C LEU A 192 0.01 9.76 13.13
N VAL A 193 0.70 10.88 13.00
CA VAL A 193 0.81 11.89 14.06
C VAL A 193 -0.20 12.99 13.84
N ILE A 194 -1.17 13.14 14.75
CA ILE A 194 -2.09 14.27 14.76
C ILE A 194 -1.67 15.29 15.82
N CYS A 195 -1.10 16.40 15.36
CA CYS A 195 -0.89 17.60 16.18
C CYS A 195 -2.17 18.42 16.19
N LEU A 196 -2.90 18.41 17.32
CA LEU A 196 -4.00 19.33 17.54
C LEU A 196 -3.41 20.73 17.75
N ARG A 197 -3.52 21.59 16.74
CA ARG A 197 -3.27 23.02 16.88
C ARG A 197 -4.60 23.66 17.31
N ASP A 198 -4.61 24.27 18.49
CA ASP A 198 -5.76 24.92 19.10
C ASP A 198 -6.55 25.80 18.11
N PHE A 199 -7.87 25.63 18.09
CA PHE A 199 -8.84 26.62 17.65
C PHE A 199 -9.76 26.96 18.82
#